data_AF-A0A8J7UNK4-F1
#
_entry.id   AF-A0A8J7UNK4-F1
#
_cell.length_a   1.000
_cell.length_b   1.000
_cell.length_c   1.000
_cell.angle_alpha   90.00
_cell.angle_beta   90.00
_cell.angle_gamma   90.00
#
_symmetry.space_group_name_H-M   'P 1'
#
loop_
_entity.id
_entity.type
_entity.pdbx_description
1 polymer ?
#
loop_
_entity_poly.entity_id
_entity_poly.type
_entity_poly.pdbx_seq_one_letter_code
_entity_poly.pdbx_strand_id
1 'polypeptide(L)'
;MAALFVTSLVTGLVTASPPRPGTEGNGLTENESATLWSRDADNYITQEEYQQRYGESRTAMHQLANGTDITFTRPPATAATWTRNDFADLEAGGSDTSVHPRHASLEDGVFIEDAHATVFAVQPSTRGHLESGDTPLYIAPNGTMRGLVDYRVRVPNGSSSGNTTIEWSLASNEVEEVRLQKDGETIVERDGSHTPALDYQIEDDWSANLTLEAEISVRLKKTTRIDRGDETDVEVTYRTESLNVSDSIAVEIYDLSAYPYYAEYPNGDAGVAIFQSRPWQGYTLTENGSARVRGVWRFYTARNSNWDTLVRSNRTDSATVESDAIPVYVHAYPSRIGPRAEPVRDGPEIIDTWGIDRPSPVGTLGENINIDIVNQSYTTTYGVAVRAENVDRNALQVAGIVRGVNASIVAPDASSERQLRRSNLTVEVLQQNESQATLRIELRDNETGAPIVLSDPDRRYPIGGNTRNGYITIAEQRVETNASGVAIVTIDKPGIYTARYHPGSWLGHDPAYVSAMATARWHPLGTIDGWFAFIFEVGWQLIPFVVMFYAGKRLLRMLGPEDIFQRNP
;
A
#
# COMPACT_ATOMS: atom_id res chain seq x y z
N MET A 1 66.45 12.98 13.19
CA MET A 1 65.36 12.02 12.94
C MET A 1 64.27 12.29 13.96
N ALA A 2 63.18 12.93 13.54
CA ALA A 2 62.00 13.16 14.37
C ALA A 2 60.95 12.11 13.97
N ALA A 3 60.52 11.30 14.93
CA ALA A 3 59.46 10.32 14.73
C ALA A 3 58.12 10.96 15.11
N LEU A 4 57.28 11.20 14.09
CA LEU A 4 55.87 11.52 14.25
C LEU A 4 55.15 10.26 14.74
N PHE A 5 54.58 10.30 15.94
CA PHE A 5 53.54 9.35 16.33
C PHE A 5 52.20 9.89 15.85
N VAL A 6 51.71 9.35 14.72
CA VAL A 6 50.33 9.51 14.29
C VAL A 6 49.52 8.47 15.06
N THR A 7 48.82 8.89 16.11
CA THR A 7 47.79 8.06 16.75
C THR A 7 46.55 8.06 15.86
N SER A 8 46.36 6.96 15.12
CA SER A 8 45.11 6.67 14.42
C SER A 8 44.02 6.38 15.46
N LEU A 9 43.09 7.31 15.66
CA LEU A 9 41.81 7.00 16.31
C LEU A 9 41.01 6.11 15.36
N VAL A 10 40.85 4.84 15.74
CA VAL A 10 39.85 3.96 15.15
C VAL A 10 38.51 4.36 15.76
N THR A 11 37.74 5.17 15.05
CA THR A 11 36.33 5.40 15.37
C THR A 11 35.57 4.13 15.00
N GLY A 12 35.33 3.26 15.99
CA GLY A 12 34.35 2.18 15.84
C GLY A 12 32.98 2.78 15.51
N LEU A 13 32.29 2.21 14.54
CA LEU A 13 30.89 2.53 14.27
C LEU A 13 30.08 2.08 15.49
N VAL A 14 29.78 3.00 16.40
CA VAL A 14 28.76 2.80 17.43
C VAL A 14 27.42 2.94 16.70
N THR A 15 26.66 1.87 16.61
CA THR A 15 25.26 1.88 16.18
C THR A 15 24.47 1.28 17.32
N ALA A 16 23.46 1.98 17.85
CA ALA A 16 22.57 1.37 18.82
C ALA A 16 21.96 0.08 18.21
N SER A 17 22.14 -1.03 18.93
CA SER A 17 21.39 -2.25 18.62
C SER A 17 19.98 -2.07 19.15
N PRO A 18 18.94 -2.44 18.39
CA PRO A 18 17.59 -2.35 18.91
C PRO A 18 17.49 -3.19 20.19
N PRO A 19 16.78 -2.70 21.21
CA PRO A 19 16.67 -3.39 22.48
C PRO A 19 15.95 -4.73 22.29
N ARG A 20 16.25 -5.65 23.20
CA ARG A 20 15.69 -7.00 23.11
C ARG A 20 14.18 -6.94 23.34
N PRO A 21 13.37 -7.71 22.59
CA PRO A 21 11.93 -7.76 22.82
C PRO A 21 11.59 -8.11 24.26
N GLY A 22 10.67 -7.35 24.85
CA GLY A 22 10.21 -7.54 26.24
C GLY A 22 11.16 -7.06 27.35
N THR A 23 12.31 -6.45 27.03
CA THR A 23 13.21 -5.91 28.07
C THR A 23 12.92 -4.46 28.43
N GLU A 24 12.18 -3.74 27.59
CA GLU A 24 11.87 -2.31 27.80
C GLU A 24 10.52 -2.07 28.45
N GLY A 25 10.46 -1.04 29.30
CA GLY A 25 9.25 -0.55 29.96
C GLY A 25 8.30 0.27 29.08
N ASN A 26 8.29 0.00 27.77
CA ASN A 26 7.66 0.83 26.75
C ASN A 26 6.15 0.56 26.52
N GLY A 27 5.51 -0.23 27.38
CA GLY A 27 4.08 -0.56 27.28
C GLY A 27 3.70 -1.52 26.14
N LEU A 28 4.66 -2.17 25.47
CA LEU A 28 4.43 -3.23 24.49
C LEU A 28 4.70 -4.61 25.11
N THR A 29 3.98 -5.62 24.63
CA THR A 29 4.31 -7.02 24.95
C THR A 29 5.59 -7.47 24.24
N GLU A 30 6.19 -8.60 24.69
CA GLU A 30 7.35 -9.20 24.01
C GLU A 30 7.05 -9.48 22.52
N ASN A 31 5.85 -9.98 22.21
CA ASN A 31 5.46 -10.24 20.82
C ASN A 31 5.33 -8.96 20.01
N GLU A 32 4.78 -7.88 20.56
CA GLU A 32 4.62 -6.61 19.84
C GLU A 32 5.97 -5.94 19.61
N SER A 33 6.84 -5.89 20.63
CA SER A 33 8.19 -5.33 20.53
C SER A 33 9.07 -6.09 19.53
N ALA A 34 8.90 -7.41 19.41
CA ALA A 34 9.59 -8.21 18.41
C ALA A 34 9.26 -7.81 16.96
N THR A 35 8.12 -7.17 16.71
CA THR A 35 7.71 -6.82 15.33
C THR A 35 8.22 -5.47 14.82
N LEU A 36 8.98 -4.72 15.63
CA LEU A 36 9.27 -3.30 15.36
C LEU A 36 10.40 -3.05 14.35
N TRP A 37 11.30 -4.00 14.16
CA TRP A 37 12.67 -3.72 13.74
C TRP A 37 13.01 -4.19 12.33
N SER A 38 12.22 -3.88 11.30
CA SER A 38 12.46 -4.40 9.93
C SER A 38 13.71 -3.89 9.18
N ARG A 39 14.67 -3.29 9.89
CA ARG A 39 15.92 -2.74 9.33
C ARG A 39 17.12 -3.19 10.16
N ASP A 40 16.91 -4.11 11.09
CA ASP A 40 17.99 -4.71 11.85
C ASP A 40 18.69 -5.80 11.02
N ALA A 41 19.73 -6.40 11.59
CA ALA A 41 20.38 -7.52 10.93
C ALA A 41 19.62 -8.80 11.26
N ASP A 42 18.99 -9.42 10.24
CA ASP A 42 18.32 -10.72 10.27
C ASP A 42 19.30 -11.88 10.56
N ASN A 43 19.92 -11.88 11.72
CA ASN A 43 20.85 -12.90 12.18
C ASN A 43 20.09 -13.98 12.95
N TYR A 44 19.49 -14.90 12.20
CA TYR A 44 18.76 -16.02 12.80
C TYR A 44 19.69 -16.88 13.67
N ILE A 45 19.34 -17.02 14.94
CA ILE A 45 19.94 -17.98 15.87
C ILE A 45 18.91 -19.03 16.27
N THR A 46 19.36 -20.22 16.67
CA THR A 46 18.47 -21.29 17.18
C THR A 46 17.94 -20.97 18.58
N GLN A 47 16.91 -21.70 19.04
CA GLN A 47 16.38 -21.52 20.39
C GLN A 47 17.41 -21.92 21.46
N GLU A 48 18.19 -22.97 21.19
CA GLU A 48 19.26 -23.44 22.06
C GLU A 48 20.36 -22.39 22.20
N GLU A 49 20.80 -21.78 21.09
CA GLU A 49 21.80 -20.70 21.12
C GLU A 49 21.28 -19.44 21.83
N TYR A 50 20.01 -19.09 21.62
CA TYR A 50 19.37 -17.98 22.31
C TYR A 50 19.38 -18.21 23.83
N GLN A 51 18.97 -19.39 24.28
CA GLN A 51 18.94 -19.74 25.71
C GLN A 51 20.35 -19.79 26.31
N GLN A 52 21.36 -20.26 25.56
CA GLN A 52 22.76 -20.23 26.00
C GLN A 52 23.27 -18.79 26.17
N ARG A 53 22.85 -17.87 25.29
CA ARG A 53 23.31 -16.47 25.32
C ARG A 53 22.60 -15.63 26.38
N TYR A 54 21.29 -15.81 26.53
CA TYR A 54 20.45 -14.91 27.34
C TYR A 54 19.85 -15.57 28.59
N GLY A 55 19.97 -16.89 28.74
CA GLY A 55 19.46 -17.62 29.91
C GLY A 55 17.94 -17.78 29.94
N GLU A 56 17.23 -17.38 28.88
CA GLU A 56 15.77 -17.38 28.79
C GLU A 56 15.27 -17.95 27.46
N SER A 57 13.99 -18.33 27.43
CA SER A 57 13.33 -18.75 26.19
C SER A 57 12.57 -17.59 25.58
N ARG A 58 12.56 -17.50 24.26
CA ARG A 58 11.80 -16.46 23.52
C ARG A 58 10.50 -17.02 22.96
N THR A 59 9.57 -16.14 22.62
CA THR A 59 8.32 -16.53 21.97
C THR A 59 8.54 -16.98 20.51
N ALA A 60 7.55 -17.67 19.95
CA ALA A 60 7.56 -18.04 18.54
C ALA A 60 7.58 -16.82 17.60
N MET A 61 6.92 -15.72 17.98
CA MET A 61 6.95 -14.48 17.20
C MET A 61 8.34 -13.85 17.20
N HIS A 62 8.99 -13.80 18.37
CA HIS A 62 10.37 -13.32 18.50
C HIS A 62 11.34 -14.19 17.70
N GLN A 63 11.17 -15.51 17.71
CA GLN A 63 11.97 -16.41 16.87
C GLN A 63 11.80 -16.14 15.37
N LEU A 64 10.57 -15.85 14.92
CA LEU A 64 10.30 -15.49 13.53
C LEU A 64 10.94 -14.15 13.17
N ALA A 65 10.70 -13.13 14.00
CA ALA A 65 11.20 -11.77 13.78
C ALA A 65 12.73 -11.67 13.78
N ASN A 66 13.43 -12.59 14.45
CA ASN A 66 14.90 -12.65 14.41
C ASN A 66 15.46 -13.14 13.07
N GLY A 67 14.66 -13.79 12.23
CA GLY A 67 15.11 -14.31 10.93
C GLY A 67 14.49 -13.61 9.72
N THR A 68 13.46 -12.78 9.91
CA THR A 68 12.78 -12.06 8.83
C THR A 68 11.88 -10.96 9.38
N ASP A 69 11.66 -9.94 8.57
CA ASP A 69 10.71 -8.87 8.87
C ASP A 69 9.25 -9.32 8.99
N ILE A 70 8.57 -8.74 9.98
CA ILE A 70 7.13 -8.95 10.20
C ILE A 70 6.33 -7.90 9.42
N THR A 71 5.33 -8.38 8.68
CA THR A 71 4.45 -7.52 7.87
C THR A 71 3.01 -7.59 8.33
N PHE A 72 2.31 -6.47 8.26
CA PHE A 72 0.95 -6.30 8.73
C PHE A 72 -0.02 -6.05 7.58
N THR A 73 -1.28 -6.37 7.81
CA THR A 73 -2.40 -6.14 6.87
C THR A 73 -3.11 -4.81 7.11
N ARG A 74 -2.79 -4.13 8.22
CA ARG A 74 -3.26 -2.81 8.64
C ARG A 74 -2.11 -2.05 9.30
N PRO A 75 -2.12 -0.71 9.31
CA PRO A 75 -1.11 0.08 10.00
C PRO A 75 -1.08 -0.28 11.50
N PRO A 76 0.03 -0.82 12.03
CA PRO A 76 0.08 -1.28 13.41
C PRO A 76 0.15 -0.12 14.40
N ALA A 77 -0.27 -0.38 15.64
CA ALA A 77 -0.19 0.57 16.75
C ALA A 77 1.22 0.72 17.32
N THR A 78 2.02 -0.33 17.15
CA THR A 78 3.26 -0.59 17.89
C THR A 78 4.29 0.52 17.71
N ALA A 79 4.45 1.05 16.50
CA ALA A 79 5.36 2.17 16.22
C ALA A 79 5.02 3.44 17.01
N ALA A 80 3.73 3.80 17.09
CA ALA A 80 3.30 5.00 17.82
C ALA A 80 3.41 4.81 19.34
N THR A 81 3.08 3.62 19.83
CA THR A 81 3.24 3.28 21.25
C THR A 81 4.70 3.29 21.68
N TRP A 82 5.58 2.67 20.89
CA TRP A 82 7.03 2.67 21.11
C TRP A 82 7.55 4.10 21.19
N THR A 83 7.47 4.84 20.08
CA THR A 83 8.07 6.18 19.96
C THR A 83 7.59 7.15 21.03
N ARG A 84 6.31 7.09 21.40
CA ARG A 84 5.78 7.96 22.47
C ARG A 84 6.42 7.65 23.83
N ASN A 85 6.56 6.38 24.16
CA ASN A 85 7.00 5.96 25.49
C ASN A 85 8.53 6.06 25.60
N ASP A 86 9.23 5.66 24.54
CA ASP A 86 10.69 5.74 24.40
C ASP A 86 11.18 7.19 24.38
N PHE A 87 10.38 8.13 23.84
CA PHE A 87 10.68 9.56 23.90
C PHE A 87 10.79 10.10 25.34
N ALA A 88 10.17 9.44 26.32
CA ALA A 88 10.28 9.86 27.73
C ALA A 88 11.66 9.54 28.33
N ASP A 89 12.43 8.65 27.69
CA ASP A 89 13.78 8.26 28.11
C ASP A 89 14.86 9.17 27.49
N LEU A 90 14.47 10.08 26.57
CA LEU A 90 15.38 11.03 25.95
C LEU A 90 15.76 12.15 26.93
N GLU A 91 17.03 12.19 27.34
CA GLU A 91 17.56 13.23 28.22
C GLU A 91 18.33 14.31 27.43
N ALA A 92 17.91 15.56 27.59
CA ALA A 92 18.71 16.71 27.17
C ALA A 92 19.92 16.91 28.10
N GLY A 93 20.87 17.71 27.63
CA GLY A 93 22.03 18.13 28.38
C GLY A 93 21.73 19.08 29.54
N GLY A 94 22.80 19.58 30.13
CA GLY A 94 22.75 20.58 31.20
C GLY A 94 23.20 21.94 30.68
N SER A 95 23.36 22.91 31.57
CA SER A 95 23.76 24.26 31.16
C SER A 95 25.15 24.35 30.51
N ASP A 96 26.01 23.35 30.64
CA ASP A 96 27.36 23.30 30.08
C ASP A 96 27.55 22.22 29.00
N THR A 97 26.48 21.48 28.67
CA THR A 97 26.53 20.30 27.81
C THR A 97 25.33 20.31 26.86
N SER A 98 25.56 20.16 25.55
CA SER A 98 24.51 19.98 24.54
C SER A 98 24.51 18.52 24.07
N VAL A 99 23.32 17.96 23.88
CA VAL A 99 23.06 16.60 23.37
C VAL A 99 22.19 16.71 22.13
N HIS A 100 22.71 16.28 20.99
CA HIS A 100 22.00 16.39 19.71
C HIS A 100 22.25 15.17 18.82
N PRO A 101 21.31 14.79 17.93
CA PRO A 101 21.61 13.78 16.92
C PRO A 101 22.60 14.35 15.89
N ARG A 102 23.31 13.45 15.19
CA ARG A 102 24.37 13.85 14.23
C ARG A 102 23.91 14.71 13.05
N HIS A 103 22.61 14.70 12.77
CA HIS A 103 21.99 15.44 11.67
C HIS A 103 21.36 16.76 12.11
N ALA A 104 21.43 17.10 13.40
CA ALA A 104 20.91 18.37 13.91
C ALA A 104 21.61 19.56 13.25
N SER A 105 20.82 20.58 12.89
CA SER A 105 21.33 21.88 12.47
C SER A 105 21.64 22.70 13.70
N LEU A 106 22.93 22.97 13.95
CA LEU A 106 23.38 23.70 15.14
C LEU A 106 23.57 25.19 14.82
N GLU A 107 23.19 26.04 15.77
CA GLU A 107 23.44 27.48 15.73
C GLU A 107 24.16 27.95 16.99
N ASP A 108 25.02 28.96 16.81
CA ASP A 108 25.79 29.59 17.89
C ASP A 108 25.41 31.06 18.04
N GLY A 109 25.26 31.49 19.29
CA GLY A 109 25.12 32.88 19.69
C GLY A 109 26.43 33.49 20.22
N VAL A 110 26.32 34.37 21.21
CA VAL A 110 27.43 34.97 21.98
C VAL A 110 27.67 34.19 23.29
N PHE A 111 26.61 33.84 23.99
CA PHE A 111 26.54 33.07 25.23
C PHE A 111 25.87 31.70 25.06
N ILE A 112 25.24 31.46 23.90
CA ILE A 112 24.64 30.17 23.53
C ILE A 112 25.56 29.50 22.50
N GLU A 113 25.80 28.19 22.64
CA GLU A 113 26.53 27.34 21.67
C GLU A 113 25.79 26.01 21.45
N ASP A 114 25.99 25.41 20.28
CA ASP A 114 25.42 24.11 19.88
C ASP A 114 23.90 24.06 20.07
N ALA A 115 23.21 25.18 19.84
CA ALA A 115 21.77 25.27 19.99
C ALA A 115 21.07 24.63 18.80
N HIS A 116 20.02 23.86 19.07
CA HIS A 116 19.21 23.26 18.02
C HIS A 116 17.79 22.99 18.50
N ALA A 117 16.86 22.92 17.56
CA ALA A 117 15.63 22.15 17.69
C ALA A 117 15.73 21.03 16.66
N THR A 118 15.32 19.81 16.99
CA THR A 118 15.35 18.69 16.04
C THR A 118 14.11 17.84 16.19
N VAL A 119 13.45 17.54 15.08
CA VAL A 119 12.24 16.74 15.05
C VAL A 119 12.58 15.28 15.37
N PHE A 120 12.02 14.79 16.46
CA PHE A 120 12.15 13.39 16.87
C PHE A 120 11.16 12.51 16.11
N ALA A 121 9.87 12.88 16.13
CA ALA A 121 8.84 12.17 15.40
C ALA A 121 7.57 13.00 15.17
N VAL A 122 6.80 12.62 14.14
CA VAL A 122 5.43 13.08 13.91
C VAL A 122 4.55 11.84 13.81
N GLN A 123 3.54 11.71 14.67
CA GLN A 123 2.72 10.50 14.76
C GLN A 123 1.23 10.80 15.07
N PRO A 124 0.30 9.94 14.63
CA PRO A 124 0.53 8.75 13.81
C PRO A 124 0.88 9.13 12.37
N SER A 125 1.82 8.38 11.79
CA SER A 125 2.30 8.62 10.44
C SER A 125 2.67 7.33 9.73
N THR A 126 2.76 7.40 8.40
CA THR A 126 3.13 6.26 7.56
C THR A 126 3.94 6.73 6.38
N ARG A 127 5.13 6.17 6.19
CA ARG A 127 5.96 6.41 5.01
C ARG A 127 5.48 5.53 3.86
N GLY A 128 5.00 6.12 2.77
CA GLY A 128 4.50 5.37 1.62
C GLY A 128 5.62 5.07 0.63
N HIS A 129 5.88 3.80 0.29
CA HIS A 129 6.82 3.43 -0.76
C HIS A 129 6.06 3.31 -2.09
N LEU A 130 5.92 4.42 -2.82
CA LEU A 130 5.06 4.47 -4.02
C LEU A 130 5.82 4.09 -5.29
N GLU A 131 6.99 4.68 -5.50
CA GLU A 131 7.92 4.37 -6.58
C GLU A 131 9.34 4.79 -6.22
N SER A 132 10.32 4.47 -7.07
CA SER A 132 11.72 4.86 -6.82
C SER A 132 11.86 6.39 -6.74
N GLY A 133 12.27 6.89 -5.56
CA GLY A 133 12.41 8.32 -5.29
C GLY A 133 11.15 9.00 -4.73
N ASP A 134 10.02 8.30 -4.63
CA ASP A 134 8.75 8.82 -4.12
C ASP A 134 8.38 8.09 -2.82
N THR A 135 8.81 8.68 -1.69
CA THR A 135 8.55 8.15 -0.34
C THR A 135 7.94 9.18 0.62
N PRO A 136 6.71 9.66 0.36
CA PRO A 136 6.08 10.68 1.19
C PRO A 136 5.81 10.18 2.60
N LEU A 137 5.91 11.09 3.58
CA LEU A 137 5.49 10.84 4.96
C LEU A 137 4.04 11.33 5.12
N TYR A 138 3.10 10.38 5.11
CA TYR A 138 1.70 10.67 5.40
C TYR A 138 1.50 10.84 6.90
N ILE A 139 0.85 11.92 7.32
CA ILE A 139 0.49 12.16 8.72
C ILE A 139 -1.02 12.25 8.87
N ALA A 140 -1.54 11.80 10.01
CA ALA A 140 -2.95 12.01 10.29
C ALA A 140 -3.23 13.52 10.49
N PRO A 141 -4.45 14.00 10.13
CA PRO A 141 -4.88 15.37 10.40
C PRO A 141 -4.75 15.77 11.88
N ASN A 142 -4.94 14.79 12.78
CA ASN A 142 -4.76 14.95 14.22
C ASN A 142 -3.58 14.08 14.67
N GLY A 143 -2.60 14.68 15.34
CA GLY A 143 -1.42 13.97 15.81
C GLY A 143 -0.57 14.78 16.77
N THR A 144 0.64 14.30 17.02
CA THR A 144 1.62 14.94 17.90
C THR A 144 2.96 15.01 17.19
N MET A 145 3.58 16.20 17.21
CA MET A 145 5.00 16.36 16.89
C MET A 145 5.83 16.32 18.19
N ARG A 146 6.94 15.59 18.16
CA ARG A 146 7.91 15.49 19.25
C ARG A 146 9.26 15.97 18.76
N GLY A 147 10.02 16.64 19.61
CA GLY A 147 11.36 17.09 19.28
C GLY A 147 12.30 17.15 20.48
N LEU A 148 13.57 17.38 20.18
CA LEU A 148 14.63 17.66 21.15
C LEU A 148 15.12 19.08 20.90
N VAL A 149 15.08 19.91 21.93
CA VAL A 149 15.67 21.24 21.96
C VAL A 149 16.79 21.18 22.98
N ASP A 150 18.01 21.48 22.57
CA ASP A 150 19.13 21.51 23.49
C ASP A 150 20.20 22.52 23.07
N TYR A 151 21.03 22.93 24.03
CA TYR A 151 22.07 23.93 23.87
C TYR A 151 23.03 23.90 25.06
N ARG A 152 24.19 24.53 24.93
CA ARG A 152 25.07 24.80 26.08
C ARG A 152 25.41 26.27 26.22
N VAL A 153 25.60 26.69 27.47
CA VAL A 153 25.91 28.07 27.82
C VAL A 153 27.42 28.30 27.82
N ARG A 154 27.88 29.20 26.96
CA ARG A 154 29.24 29.73 26.97
C ARG A 154 29.34 30.89 27.97
N VAL A 155 29.79 30.59 29.17
CA VAL A 155 30.16 31.61 30.17
C VAL A 155 31.56 32.16 29.84
N PRO A 156 31.73 33.47 29.59
CA PRO A 156 33.03 34.04 29.30
C PRO A 156 34.02 33.86 30.46
N ASN A 157 35.30 33.67 30.13
CA ASN A 157 36.34 33.63 31.14
C ASN A 157 36.39 34.98 31.89
N GLY A 158 36.58 34.91 33.22
CA GLY A 158 36.91 36.09 34.00
C GLY A 158 38.24 36.72 33.56
N SER A 159 38.43 37.99 33.86
CA SER A 159 39.68 38.70 33.57
C SER A 159 40.04 39.65 34.69
N SER A 160 41.33 39.77 34.97
CA SER A 160 41.86 40.76 35.92
C SER A 160 42.91 41.59 35.20
N SER A 161 42.76 42.91 35.22
CA SER A 161 43.69 43.85 34.61
C SER A 161 43.82 45.10 35.48
N GLY A 162 45.04 45.39 35.90
CA GLY A 162 45.33 46.48 36.84
C GLY A 162 44.56 46.30 38.14
N ASN A 163 43.69 47.24 38.45
CA ASN A 163 42.83 47.23 39.63
C ASN A 163 41.40 46.74 39.36
N THR A 164 41.12 46.22 38.16
CA THR A 164 39.77 45.78 37.76
C THR A 164 39.73 44.27 37.59
N THR A 165 38.77 43.61 38.24
CA THR A 165 38.46 42.18 38.07
C THR A 165 37.04 42.01 37.57
N ILE A 166 36.86 41.26 36.48
CA ILE A 166 35.56 40.91 35.89
C ILE A 166 35.33 39.42 36.09
N GLU A 167 34.22 39.09 36.74
CA GLU A 167 33.71 37.72 36.93
C GLU A 167 32.38 37.55 36.19
N TRP A 168 32.18 36.41 35.55
CA TRP A 168 30.92 36.02 34.91
C TRP A 168 30.34 34.80 35.62
N SER A 169 29.02 34.77 35.74
CA SER A 169 28.28 33.62 36.26
C SER A 169 26.94 33.49 35.55
N LEU A 170 26.48 32.27 35.36
CA LEU A 170 25.14 31.99 34.83
C LEU A 170 24.08 32.40 35.86
N ALA A 171 23.15 33.27 35.45
CA ALA A 171 22.03 33.68 36.30
C ALA A 171 20.76 32.88 36.00
N SER A 172 20.42 32.70 34.71
CA SER A 172 19.34 31.83 34.26
C SER A 172 19.58 31.37 32.82
N ASN A 173 19.01 30.22 32.46
CA ASN A 173 18.90 29.73 31.10
C ASN A 173 17.60 28.91 31.01
N GLU A 174 16.87 29.05 29.92
CA GLU A 174 15.67 28.26 29.66
C GLU A 174 15.37 28.23 28.15
N VAL A 175 14.63 27.21 27.73
CA VAL A 175 13.83 27.30 26.50
C VAL A 175 12.60 28.11 26.89
N GLU A 176 12.43 29.31 26.35
CA GLU A 176 11.32 30.20 26.69
C GLU A 176 10.01 29.71 26.07
N GLU A 177 10.07 29.35 24.79
CA GLU A 177 8.88 29.00 24.01
C GLU A 177 9.19 27.96 22.94
N VAL A 178 8.20 27.13 22.62
CA VAL A 178 8.22 26.21 21.48
C VAL A 178 6.98 26.40 20.62
N ARG A 179 7.18 26.41 19.31
CA ARG A 179 6.14 26.62 18.30
C ARG A 179 6.16 25.48 17.29
N LEU A 180 4.97 25.03 16.90
CA LEU A 180 4.77 24.22 15.70
C LEU A 180 4.19 25.10 14.61
N GLN A 181 4.86 25.17 13.47
CA GLN A 181 4.41 25.94 12.31
C GLN A 181 4.06 25.01 11.15
N LYS A 182 3.01 25.34 10.39
CA LYS A 182 2.67 24.76 9.08
C LYS A 182 2.97 25.81 8.02
N ASP A 183 3.94 25.54 7.15
CA ASP A 183 4.32 26.45 6.05
C ASP A 183 4.61 27.90 6.51
N GLY A 184 5.19 28.03 7.72
CA GLY A 184 5.54 29.31 8.34
C GLY A 184 4.44 29.94 9.20
N GLU A 185 3.23 29.37 9.26
CA GLU A 185 2.15 29.82 10.14
C GLU A 185 2.15 29.00 11.44
N THR A 186 2.26 29.66 12.60
CA THR A 186 2.16 29.02 13.92
C THR A 186 0.77 28.43 14.13
N ILE A 187 0.71 27.11 14.33
CA ILE A 187 -0.53 26.38 14.62
C ILE A 187 -0.61 25.89 16.07
N VAL A 188 0.54 25.78 16.76
CA VAL A 188 0.62 25.45 18.18
C VAL A 188 1.72 26.26 18.83
N GLU A 189 1.45 26.80 20.02
CA GLU A 189 2.39 27.54 20.86
C GLU A 189 2.26 27.07 22.31
N ARG A 190 3.40 26.84 22.98
CA ARG A 190 3.51 26.33 24.34
C ARG A 190 4.75 26.89 25.03
N ASP A 191 4.70 26.93 26.36
CA ASP A 191 5.89 27.16 27.20
C ASP A 191 7.03 26.21 26.81
N GLY A 192 8.25 26.72 26.84
CA GLY A 192 9.41 25.98 26.38
C GLY A 192 9.75 24.75 27.23
N SER A 193 10.29 23.74 26.56
CA SER A 193 10.80 22.51 27.15
C SER A 193 11.90 21.96 26.26
N HIS A 194 12.84 21.21 26.83
CA HIS A 194 13.86 20.49 26.06
C HIS A 194 13.28 19.31 25.27
N THR A 195 12.16 18.73 25.70
CA THR A 195 11.52 17.59 25.03
C THR A 195 10.06 17.90 24.72
N PRO A 196 9.77 18.87 23.83
CA PRO A 196 8.41 19.31 23.56
C PRO A 196 7.58 18.21 22.88
N ALA A 197 6.30 18.19 23.23
CA ALA A 197 5.27 17.36 22.61
C ALA A 197 4.08 18.25 22.23
N LEU A 198 3.93 18.53 20.94
CA LEU A 198 2.99 19.51 20.40
C LEU A 198 1.88 18.77 19.66
N ASP A 199 0.70 18.70 20.27
CA ASP A 199 -0.50 18.15 19.65
C ASP A 199 -1.05 19.14 18.62
N TYR A 200 -1.36 18.65 17.42
CA TYR A 200 -1.88 19.44 16.31
C TYR A 200 -3.19 18.88 15.76
N GLN A 201 -3.96 19.77 15.14
CA GLN A 201 -5.12 19.46 14.32
C GLN A 201 -5.04 20.32 13.05
N ILE A 202 -4.98 19.67 11.89
CA ILE A 202 -4.84 20.33 10.59
C ILE A 202 -6.02 19.89 9.71
N GLU A 203 -6.82 20.84 9.26
CA GLU A 203 -7.94 20.60 8.35
C GLU A 203 -7.48 20.83 6.91
N ASP A 204 -6.82 19.83 6.32
CA ASP A 204 -6.23 19.92 4.98
C ASP A 204 -5.83 18.54 4.41
N ASP A 205 -5.61 18.44 3.09
CA ASP A 205 -5.24 17.17 2.43
C ASP A 205 -4.03 17.23 1.47
N TRP A 206 -3.21 18.28 1.56
CA TRP A 206 -2.03 18.49 0.69
C TRP A 206 -0.67 18.35 1.41
N SER A 207 0.40 18.59 0.65
CA SER A 207 1.78 18.55 1.13
C SER A 207 2.12 19.80 1.93
N ALA A 208 2.64 19.67 3.14
CA ALA A 208 3.06 20.81 3.96
C ALA A 208 4.46 20.60 4.53
N ASN A 209 5.06 21.69 4.99
CA ASN A 209 6.27 21.64 5.80
C ASN A 209 5.93 21.96 7.26
N LEU A 210 6.10 20.98 8.15
CA LEU A 210 5.93 21.19 9.58
C LEU A 210 7.28 21.58 10.19
N THR A 211 7.31 22.70 10.90
CA THR A 211 8.53 23.24 11.51
C THR A 211 8.37 23.31 13.02
N LEU A 212 9.30 22.68 13.74
CA LEU A 212 9.50 22.88 15.17
C LEU A 212 10.45 24.07 15.34
N GLU A 213 9.98 25.13 15.99
CA GLU A 213 10.79 26.30 16.35
C GLU A 213 10.87 26.40 17.88
N ALA A 214 12.03 26.78 18.40
CA ALA A 214 12.23 27.04 19.82
C ALA A 214 13.01 28.33 20.04
N GLU A 215 12.60 29.11 21.04
CA GLU A 215 13.31 30.31 21.50
C GLU A 215 14.08 29.97 22.78
N ILE A 216 15.41 30.13 22.75
CA ILE A 216 16.31 29.87 23.87
C ILE A 216 16.77 31.20 24.45
N SER A 217 16.78 31.32 25.77
CA SER A 217 17.20 32.54 26.46
C SER A 217 18.21 32.25 27.54
N VAL A 218 19.30 33.03 27.54
CA VAL A 218 20.38 32.92 28.51
C VAL A 218 20.64 34.28 29.12
N ARG A 219 20.74 34.30 30.46
CA ARG A 219 21.10 35.49 31.23
C ARG A 219 22.35 35.23 32.04
N LEU A 220 23.39 36.01 31.79
CA LEU A 220 24.63 36.01 32.56
C LEU A 220 24.69 37.22 33.50
N LYS A 221 25.23 37.01 34.70
CA LYS A 221 25.60 38.04 35.66
C LYS A 221 27.08 38.36 35.51
N LYS A 222 27.37 39.62 35.16
CA LYS A 222 28.71 40.19 35.12
C LYS A 222 28.96 41.00 36.39
N THR A 223 29.98 40.62 37.16
CA THR A 223 30.43 41.36 38.35
C THR A 223 31.77 42.01 38.03
N THR A 224 31.82 43.34 38.06
CA THR A 224 33.06 44.12 37.92
C THR A 224 33.47 44.63 39.30
N ARG A 225 34.63 44.21 39.79
CA ARG A 225 35.25 44.74 41.01
C ARG A 225 36.38 45.70 40.63
N ILE A 226 36.41 46.89 41.21
CA ILE A 226 37.46 47.89 41.00
C ILE A 226 38.08 48.24 42.35
N ASP A 227 39.34 47.88 42.55
CA ASP A 227 40.08 48.16 43.79
C ASP A 227 40.70 49.56 43.72
N ARG A 228 40.39 50.41 44.71
CA ARG A 228 40.89 51.78 44.85
C ARG A 228 41.68 51.96 46.15
N GLY A 229 42.64 51.07 46.39
CA GLY A 229 43.47 51.10 47.61
C GLY A 229 42.71 50.53 48.81
N ASP A 230 42.02 51.38 49.56
CA ASP A 230 41.29 51.00 50.79
C ASP A 230 39.81 50.69 50.56
N GLU A 231 39.30 50.87 49.33
CA GLU A 231 37.90 50.66 48.94
C GLU A 231 37.79 49.77 47.70
N THR A 232 36.80 48.88 47.65
CA THR A 232 36.48 48.06 46.48
C THR A 232 35.07 48.41 45.99
N ASP A 233 34.98 48.97 44.78
CA ASP A 233 33.71 49.18 44.10
C ASP A 233 33.24 47.90 43.43
N VAL A 234 31.97 47.52 43.61
CA VAL A 234 31.38 46.34 42.96
C VAL A 234 30.19 46.77 42.10
N GLU A 235 30.31 46.62 40.78
CA GLU A 235 29.23 46.83 39.82
C GLU A 235 28.71 45.48 39.33
N VAL A 236 27.39 45.29 39.38
CA VAL A 236 26.72 44.08 38.86
C VAL A 236 25.82 44.48 37.69
N THR A 237 26.06 43.87 36.53
CA THR A 237 25.21 44.03 35.34
C THR A 237 24.75 42.67 34.83
N TYR A 238 23.59 42.63 34.17
CA TYR A 238 23.09 41.42 33.52
C TYR A 238 23.19 41.57 32.01
N ARG A 239 23.54 40.48 31.34
CA ARG A 239 23.54 40.37 29.88
C ARG A 239 22.62 39.23 29.50
N THR A 240 21.69 39.51 28.61
CA THR A 240 20.72 38.54 28.10
C THR A 240 20.96 38.36 26.61
N GLU A 241 20.78 37.14 26.15
CA GLU A 241 20.72 36.77 24.74
C GLU A 241 19.55 35.82 24.53
N SER A 242 18.84 36.01 23.42
CA SER A 242 17.82 35.09 22.92
C SER A 242 18.23 34.59 21.53
N LEU A 243 18.01 33.30 21.25
CA LEU A 243 18.33 32.66 19.97
C LEU A 243 17.17 31.75 19.56
N ASN A 244 16.74 31.88 18.30
CA ASN A 244 15.72 31.00 17.71
C ASN A 244 16.38 29.92 16.89
N VAL A 245 15.96 28.68 17.10
CA VAL A 245 16.42 27.50 16.37
C VAL A 245 15.24 26.72 15.85
N SER A 246 15.40 26.04 14.71
CA SER A 246 14.30 25.30 14.10
C SER A 246 14.74 24.09 13.29
N ASP A 247 13.81 23.15 13.13
CA ASP A 247 13.95 22.02 12.20
C ASP A 247 12.60 21.72 11.54
N SER A 248 12.66 21.27 10.29
CA SER A 248 11.49 21.12 9.44
C SER A 248 11.40 19.72 8.84
N ILE A 249 10.17 19.21 8.71
CA ILE A 249 9.88 17.95 8.05
C ILE A 249 8.76 18.13 7.02
N ALA A 250 9.03 17.68 5.79
CA ALA A 250 8.04 17.61 4.72
C ALA A 250 7.08 16.45 4.96
N VAL A 251 5.78 16.72 4.89
CA VAL A 251 4.69 15.77 5.15
C VAL A 251 3.58 15.89 4.11
N GLU A 252 2.76 14.85 4.00
CA GLU A 252 1.46 14.91 3.34
C GLU A 252 0.36 14.73 4.38
N ILE A 253 -0.48 15.75 4.58
CA ILE A 253 -1.64 15.61 5.46
C ILE A 253 -2.61 14.64 4.80
N TYR A 254 -2.92 13.57 5.53
CA TYR A 254 -3.64 12.43 5.00
C TYR A 254 -5.09 12.44 5.48
N ASP A 255 -5.88 13.32 4.88
CA ASP A 255 -7.34 13.28 4.93
C ASP A 255 -7.88 12.56 3.68
N LEU A 256 -8.90 11.71 3.88
CA LEU A 256 -9.40 10.79 2.86
C LEU A 256 -10.89 10.99 2.63
N SER A 257 -11.28 10.98 1.36
CA SER A 257 -12.67 10.90 0.92
C SER A 257 -12.87 9.70 0.00
N ALA A 258 -13.97 8.99 0.15
CA ALA A 258 -14.27 7.80 -0.65
C ALA A 258 -15.64 7.90 -1.32
N TYR A 259 -15.70 7.46 -2.58
CA TYR A 259 -16.89 7.57 -3.43
C TYR A 259 -17.45 6.16 -3.70
N PRO A 260 -18.57 5.80 -3.05
CA PRO A 260 -19.17 4.49 -3.21
C PRO A 260 -20.15 4.43 -4.40
N TYR A 261 -20.16 3.29 -5.08
CA TYR A 261 -21.17 2.90 -6.07
C TYR A 261 -21.77 1.55 -5.67
N TYR A 262 -23.05 1.38 -5.96
CA TYR A 262 -23.82 0.21 -5.57
C TYR A 262 -24.55 -0.41 -6.76
N ALA A 263 -24.78 -1.71 -6.67
CA ALA A 263 -25.67 -2.46 -7.55
C ALA A 263 -26.32 -3.61 -6.77
N GLU A 264 -27.49 -4.05 -7.21
CA GLU A 264 -28.13 -5.27 -6.72
C GLU A 264 -28.18 -6.30 -7.84
N TYR A 265 -27.59 -7.48 -7.61
CA TYR A 265 -27.63 -8.58 -8.56
C TYR A 265 -29.02 -9.20 -8.60
N PRO A 266 -29.46 -9.75 -9.75
CA PRO A 266 -30.76 -10.42 -9.86
C PRO A 266 -30.97 -11.67 -9.00
N ASN A 267 -29.96 -12.09 -8.22
CA ASN A 267 -30.05 -13.17 -7.23
C ASN A 267 -30.09 -12.64 -5.77
N GLY A 268 -30.06 -11.32 -5.57
CA GLY A 268 -30.07 -10.67 -4.26
C GLY A 268 -28.69 -10.25 -3.73
N ASP A 269 -27.60 -10.64 -4.37
CA ASP A 269 -26.26 -10.23 -3.93
C ASP A 269 -26.05 -8.71 -4.14
N ALA A 270 -25.23 -8.11 -3.31
CA ALA A 270 -24.84 -6.71 -3.43
C ALA A 270 -23.51 -6.55 -4.19
N GLY A 271 -23.47 -5.60 -5.12
CA GLY A 271 -22.27 -5.04 -5.69
C GLY A 271 -21.89 -3.74 -4.98
N VAL A 272 -20.62 -3.60 -4.59
CA VAL A 272 -20.07 -2.37 -4.02
C VAL A 272 -18.77 -2.04 -4.74
N ALA A 273 -18.61 -0.80 -5.15
CA ALA A 273 -17.33 -0.30 -5.62
C ALA A 273 -16.97 0.98 -4.88
N ILE A 274 -15.75 1.05 -4.37
CA ILE A 274 -15.23 2.23 -3.68
C ILE A 274 -14.10 2.79 -4.51
N PHE A 275 -14.13 4.11 -4.73
CA PHE A 275 -13.05 4.85 -5.39
C PHE A 275 -12.42 5.88 -4.44
N GLN A 276 -11.09 5.90 -4.43
CA GLN A 276 -10.23 6.87 -3.74
C GLN A 276 -8.86 6.88 -4.44
N SER A 277 -8.40 8.04 -4.90
CA SER A 277 -7.15 8.26 -5.61
C SER A 277 -5.89 8.20 -4.73
N ARG A 278 -5.99 8.41 -3.41
CA ARG A 278 -4.84 8.27 -2.50
C ARG A 278 -4.61 6.80 -2.12
N PRO A 279 -3.37 6.38 -1.75
CA PRO A 279 -3.14 5.07 -1.16
C PRO A 279 -4.11 4.82 -0.01
N TRP A 280 -4.68 3.62 0.13
CA TRP A 280 -5.65 3.30 1.18
C TRP A 280 -5.61 1.80 1.47
N GLN A 281 -5.90 1.39 2.71
CA GLN A 281 -5.78 -0.01 3.10
C GLN A 281 -6.87 -0.87 2.46
N GLY A 282 -8.10 -0.37 2.41
CA GLY A 282 -9.25 -1.15 1.94
C GLY A 282 -10.55 -0.73 2.61
N TYR A 283 -11.56 -1.59 2.55
CA TYR A 283 -12.84 -1.37 3.21
C TYR A 283 -13.45 -2.63 3.80
N THR A 284 -14.32 -2.41 4.78
CA THR A 284 -15.14 -3.44 5.42
C THR A 284 -16.57 -3.34 4.92
N LEU A 285 -17.21 -4.49 4.71
CA LEU A 285 -18.58 -4.59 4.18
C LEU A 285 -19.64 -4.81 5.26
N THR A 286 -19.20 -5.18 6.47
CA THR A 286 -20.05 -5.56 7.60
C THR A 286 -19.56 -4.87 8.87
N GLU A 287 -20.48 -4.55 9.78
CA GLU A 287 -20.19 -3.86 11.05
C GLU A 287 -19.16 -4.59 11.92
N ASN A 288 -19.25 -5.92 11.97
CA ASN A 288 -18.31 -6.76 12.71
C ASN A 288 -16.95 -6.97 11.99
N GLY A 289 -16.79 -6.41 10.79
CA GLY A 289 -15.57 -6.56 9.97
C GLY A 289 -15.30 -7.99 9.50
N SER A 290 -16.30 -8.87 9.51
CA SER A 290 -16.17 -10.26 9.06
C SER A 290 -15.88 -10.36 7.57
N ALA A 291 -16.39 -9.44 6.76
CA ALA A 291 -16.13 -9.34 5.34
C ALA A 291 -15.39 -8.04 5.03
N ARG A 292 -14.22 -8.15 4.39
CA ARG A 292 -13.40 -6.99 4.02
C ARG A 292 -12.62 -7.24 2.76
N VAL A 293 -12.25 -6.15 2.10
CA VAL A 293 -11.34 -6.17 0.97
C VAL A 293 -10.22 -5.17 1.21
N ARG A 294 -9.02 -5.54 0.82
CA ARG A 294 -7.84 -4.67 0.87
C ARG A 294 -7.28 -4.44 -0.52
N GLY A 295 -6.68 -3.27 -0.72
CA GLY A 295 -5.87 -2.98 -1.89
C GLY A 295 -4.52 -3.69 -1.83
N VAL A 296 -3.57 -3.18 -2.62
CA VAL A 296 -2.20 -3.74 -2.70
C VAL A 296 -1.34 -3.48 -1.45
N TRP A 297 -1.76 -2.59 -0.56
CA TRP A 297 -0.93 -2.08 0.52
C TRP A 297 -0.79 -3.05 1.69
N ARG A 298 0.46 -3.28 2.10
CA ARG A 298 0.86 -3.92 3.36
C ARG A 298 1.77 -2.98 4.13
N PHE A 299 2.05 -3.35 5.37
CA PHE A 299 2.80 -2.50 6.28
C PHE A 299 3.95 -3.25 6.95
N TYR A 300 5.02 -2.53 7.27
CA TYR A 300 6.06 -2.96 8.20
C TYR A 300 6.42 -1.77 9.09
N THR A 301 7.27 -1.99 10.09
CA THR A 301 7.77 -0.92 10.96
C THR A 301 9.28 -0.90 10.94
N ALA A 302 9.86 0.29 10.95
CA ALA A 302 11.30 0.46 10.98
C ALA A 302 11.68 1.71 11.78
N ARG A 303 12.84 1.65 12.42
CA ARG A 303 13.39 2.77 13.16
C ARG A 303 14.03 3.83 12.25
N ASN A 304 14.04 5.06 12.74
CA ASN A 304 14.84 6.12 12.15
C ASN A 304 16.28 6.06 12.68
N SER A 305 17.18 5.48 11.88
CA SER A 305 18.59 5.28 12.22
C SER A 305 19.37 6.58 12.47
N ASN A 306 18.82 7.74 12.09
CA ASN A 306 19.45 9.04 12.38
C ASN A 306 19.46 9.39 13.88
N TRP A 307 18.69 8.64 14.67
CA TRP A 307 18.63 8.71 16.13
C TRP A 307 19.32 7.52 16.81
N ASP A 308 20.04 6.64 16.09
CA ASP A 308 20.75 5.52 16.74
C ASP A 308 21.90 5.99 17.66
N THR A 309 22.40 7.20 17.45
CA THR A 309 23.46 7.80 18.28
C THR A 309 23.25 9.29 18.46
N LEU A 310 23.64 9.78 19.63
CA LEU A 310 23.69 11.20 19.96
C LEU A 310 25.13 11.68 20.08
N VAL A 311 25.34 12.97 19.89
CA VAL A 311 26.60 13.67 20.15
C VAL A 311 26.40 14.48 21.42
N ARG A 312 27.23 14.22 22.42
CA ARG A 312 27.29 14.98 23.67
C ARG A 312 28.52 15.87 23.63
N SER A 313 28.30 17.18 23.60
CA SER A 313 29.35 18.20 23.49
C SER A 313 29.37 19.06 24.74
N ASN A 314 30.56 19.27 25.30
CA ASN A 314 30.80 20.24 26.37
C ASN A 314 31.85 21.25 25.91
N ARG A 315 32.31 22.13 26.81
CA ARG A 315 33.26 23.21 26.48
C ARG A 315 34.59 22.72 25.85
N THR A 316 35.06 21.53 26.18
CA THR A 316 36.39 21.05 25.76
C THR A 316 36.36 19.81 24.90
N ASP A 317 35.30 19.01 24.98
CA ASP A 317 35.23 17.68 24.41
C ASP A 317 33.85 17.40 23.80
N SER A 318 33.82 16.49 22.83
CA SER A 318 32.60 15.94 22.26
C SER A 318 32.74 14.42 22.14
N ALA A 319 31.68 13.69 22.44
CA ALA A 319 31.63 12.24 22.38
C ALA A 319 30.35 11.77 21.68
N THR A 320 30.45 10.73 20.84
CA THR A 320 29.28 9.99 20.37
C THR A 320 28.87 8.99 21.44
N VAL A 321 27.58 8.98 21.79
CA VAL A 321 26.95 8.01 22.69
C VAL A 321 25.79 7.30 21.98
N GLU A 322 25.40 6.13 22.48
CA GLU A 322 24.15 5.50 22.04
C GLU A 322 22.96 6.36 22.47
N SER A 323 21.89 6.36 21.67
CA SER A 323 20.68 7.10 22.02
C SER A 323 19.82 6.27 22.96
N ASP A 324 19.29 6.93 23.98
CA ASP A 324 18.31 6.34 24.91
C ASP A 324 16.91 6.26 24.29
N ALA A 325 16.67 6.98 23.19
CA ALA A 325 15.39 6.98 22.47
C ALA A 325 15.56 6.88 20.94
N ILE A 326 14.75 6.04 20.33
CA ILE A 326 14.79 5.67 18.91
C ILE A 326 13.36 5.72 18.34
N PRO A 327 13.04 6.69 17.45
CA PRO A 327 11.71 6.78 16.88
C PRO A 327 11.48 5.69 15.83
N VAL A 328 10.31 5.05 15.89
CA VAL A 328 9.83 4.04 14.95
C VAL A 328 8.67 4.58 14.11
N TYR A 329 8.68 4.24 12.82
CA TYR A 329 7.66 4.63 11.85
C TYR A 329 6.99 3.40 11.23
N VAL A 330 5.74 3.57 10.81
CA VAL A 330 5.06 2.63 9.93
C VAL A 330 5.46 2.93 8.49
N HIS A 331 5.67 1.89 7.70
CA HIS A 331 5.95 1.99 6.27
C HIS A 331 4.90 1.20 5.50
N ALA A 332 4.30 1.81 4.48
CA ALA A 332 3.34 1.17 3.58
C ALA A 332 4.03 0.82 2.26
N TYR A 333 3.79 -0.38 1.76
CA TYR A 333 4.39 -0.85 0.50
C TYR A 333 3.38 -1.66 -0.34
N PRO A 334 3.49 -1.64 -1.68
CA PRO A 334 2.68 -2.48 -2.55
C PRO A 334 3.20 -3.92 -2.50
N SER A 335 2.34 -4.84 -2.07
CA SER A 335 2.66 -6.26 -1.95
C SER A 335 2.47 -7.02 -3.24
N ARG A 336 3.35 -7.99 -3.52
CA ARG A 336 3.20 -8.93 -4.65
C ARG A 336 1.94 -9.77 -4.60
N ILE A 337 1.33 -9.91 -3.42
CA ILE A 337 0.07 -10.65 -3.23
C ILE A 337 -1.11 -9.93 -3.91
N GLY A 338 -1.01 -8.62 -4.13
CA GLY A 338 -2.07 -7.79 -4.71
C GLY A 338 -3.29 -7.60 -3.81
N PRO A 339 -4.39 -7.06 -4.37
CA PRO A 339 -5.66 -6.89 -3.67
C PRO A 339 -6.21 -8.23 -3.18
N ARG A 340 -6.86 -8.23 -2.00
CA ARG A 340 -7.39 -9.45 -1.39
C ARG A 340 -8.70 -9.21 -0.67
N ALA A 341 -9.63 -10.14 -0.84
CA ALA A 341 -10.83 -10.26 -0.04
C ALA A 341 -10.63 -11.25 1.12
N GLU A 342 -11.28 -10.98 2.23
CA GLU A 342 -11.32 -11.83 3.40
C GLU A 342 -12.77 -11.99 3.89
N PRO A 343 -13.18 -13.20 4.32
CA PRO A 343 -12.41 -14.46 4.30
C PRO A 343 -12.18 -14.97 2.88
N VAL A 344 -11.15 -15.81 2.68
CA VAL A 344 -10.70 -16.21 1.33
C VAL A 344 -11.68 -17.13 0.60
N ARG A 345 -12.47 -17.93 1.31
CA ARG A 345 -13.37 -18.93 0.72
C ARG A 345 -14.81 -18.45 0.62
N ASP A 346 -15.32 -17.89 1.71
CA ASP A 346 -16.73 -17.53 1.87
C ASP A 346 -16.91 -16.00 2.01
N GLY A 347 -15.94 -15.24 1.52
CA GLY A 347 -15.93 -13.79 1.58
C GLY A 347 -16.32 -13.14 0.25
N PRO A 348 -16.21 -11.81 0.16
CA PRO A 348 -16.55 -11.08 -1.06
C PRO A 348 -15.67 -11.51 -2.24
N GLU A 349 -16.23 -11.51 -3.43
CA GLU A 349 -15.50 -11.73 -4.68
C GLU A 349 -15.03 -10.38 -5.24
N ILE A 350 -13.73 -10.21 -5.48
CA ILE A 350 -13.21 -9.03 -6.19
C ILE A 350 -13.58 -9.16 -7.66
N ILE A 351 -14.42 -8.25 -8.14
CA ILE A 351 -14.90 -8.24 -9.53
C ILE A 351 -13.91 -7.51 -10.43
N ASP A 352 -13.40 -6.38 -9.93
CA ASP A 352 -12.57 -5.47 -10.72
C ASP A 352 -11.77 -4.52 -9.81
N THR A 353 -10.68 -3.99 -10.36
CA THR A 353 -9.79 -3.07 -9.65
C THR A 353 -9.27 -2.00 -10.61
N TRP A 354 -9.23 -0.75 -10.15
CA TRP A 354 -8.73 0.38 -10.93
C TRP A 354 -7.50 0.98 -10.26
N GLY A 355 -6.61 1.52 -11.08
CA GLY A 355 -5.43 2.24 -10.64
C GLY A 355 -4.62 2.74 -11.82
N ILE A 356 -3.45 3.28 -11.52
CA ILE A 356 -2.44 3.67 -12.50
C ILE A 356 -1.25 2.72 -12.37
N ASP A 357 -0.59 2.46 -13.50
CA ASP A 357 0.65 1.70 -13.49
C ASP A 357 1.78 2.57 -12.96
N ARG A 358 2.52 2.05 -11.97
CA ARG A 358 3.71 2.67 -11.39
C ARG A 358 4.91 1.75 -11.49
N PRO A 359 6.14 2.29 -11.62
CA PRO A 359 7.35 1.49 -11.52
C PRO A 359 7.53 0.96 -10.09
N SER A 360 8.35 -0.09 -9.95
CA SER A 360 8.60 -0.71 -8.64
C SER A 360 9.24 0.28 -7.64
N PRO A 361 8.80 0.29 -6.37
CA PRO A 361 9.44 1.04 -5.30
C PRO A 361 10.59 0.28 -4.63
N VAL A 362 11.02 -0.88 -5.13
CA VAL A 362 12.03 -1.72 -4.44
C VAL A 362 13.33 -0.98 -4.11
N GLY A 363 13.74 -0.02 -4.95
CA GLY A 363 14.93 0.81 -4.72
C GLY A 363 14.82 1.81 -3.56
N THR A 364 13.65 1.92 -2.94
CA THR A 364 13.41 2.78 -1.76
C THR A 364 13.50 2.04 -0.43
N LEU A 365 13.63 0.72 -0.47
CA LEU A 365 13.85 -0.07 0.74
C LEU A 365 15.30 0.09 1.19
N GLY A 366 15.49 0.23 2.51
CA GLY A 366 16.81 0.20 3.10
C GLY A 366 17.48 -1.16 2.93
N GLU A 367 18.79 -1.20 3.13
CA GLU A 367 19.50 -2.47 3.32
C GLU A 367 18.89 -3.23 4.51
N ASN A 368 18.86 -4.55 4.41
CA ASN A 368 18.29 -5.47 5.41
C ASN A 368 16.78 -5.40 5.64
N ILE A 369 16.01 -4.87 4.68
CA ILE A 369 14.54 -5.02 4.68
C ILE A 369 14.14 -6.24 3.81
N ASN A 370 13.55 -7.25 4.42
CA ASN A 370 13.10 -8.50 3.80
C ASN A 370 11.57 -8.65 3.82
N ILE A 371 10.90 -8.03 2.84
CA ILE A 371 9.45 -8.03 2.68
C ILE A 371 9.00 -8.39 1.26
N ASP A 372 7.75 -8.82 1.10
CA ASP A 372 7.17 -9.21 -0.19
C ASP A 372 6.69 -8.01 -1.04
N ILE A 373 7.60 -7.08 -1.33
CA ILE A 373 7.36 -5.89 -2.17
C ILE A 373 7.36 -6.25 -3.66
N VAL A 374 6.56 -5.54 -4.46
CA VAL A 374 6.60 -5.68 -5.93
C VAL A 374 7.98 -5.28 -6.49
N ASN A 375 8.58 -6.17 -7.29
CA ASN A 375 9.90 -5.95 -7.92
C ASN A 375 9.81 -5.58 -9.41
N GLN A 376 8.59 -5.42 -9.93
CA GLN A 376 8.26 -4.97 -11.27
C GLN A 376 7.22 -3.85 -11.18
N SER A 377 6.87 -3.25 -12.32
CA SER A 377 5.75 -2.31 -12.39
C SER A 377 4.48 -2.94 -11.81
N TYR A 378 3.70 -2.15 -11.09
CA TYR A 378 2.48 -2.58 -10.44
C TYR A 378 1.37 -1.55 -10.69
N THR A 379 0.13 -2.01 -10.74
CA THR A 379 -1.03 -1.12 -10.80
C THR A 379 -1.44 -0.77 -9.38
N THR A 380 -1.60 0.53 -9.10
CA THR A 380 -2.16 0.97 -7.82
C THR A 380 -3.60 0.47 -7.64
N THR A 381 -4.16 0.66 -6.46
CA THR A 381 -5.55 0.33 -6.20
C THR A 381 -6.30 1.60 -5.83
N TYR A 382 -6.75 2.37 -6.80
CA TYR A 382 -7.60 3.55 -6.59
C TYR A 382 -9.09 3.24 -6.61
N GLY A 383 -9.47 2.05 -7.06
CA GLY A 383 -10.80 1.54 -6.86
C GLY A 383 -10.83 0.03 -6.76
N VAL A 384 -11.78 -0.49 -5.99
CA VAL A 384 -12.03 -1.93 -5.90
C VAL A 384 -13.53 -2.17 -5.89
N ALA A 385 -13.99 -3.02 -6.79
CA ALA A 385 -15.35 -3.50 -6.85
C ALA A 385 -15.43 -4.93 -6.35
N VAL A 386 -16.41 -5.19 -5.50
CA VAL A 386 -16.69 -6.51 -4.95
C VAL A 386 -18.15 -6.89 -5.13
N ARG A 387 -18.38 -8.21 -5.20
CA ARG A 387 -19.69 -8.84 -5.06
C ARG A 387 -19.72 -9.54 -3.71
N ALA A 388 -20.79 -9.35 -2.95
CA ALA A 388 -20.99 -10.00 -1.66
C ALA A 388 -22.46 -10.36 -1.47
N GLU A 389 -22.73 -11.41 -0.69
CA GLU A 389 -24.11 -11.81 -0.38
C GLU A 389 -24.86 -10.71 0.37
N ASN A 390 -24.20 -10.05 1.32
CA ASN A 390 -24.77 -8.98 2.14
C ASN A 390 -23.78 -7.83 2.31
N VAL A 391 -24.28 -6.60 2.29
CA VAL A 391 -23.53 -5.37 2.53
C VAL A 391 -24.33 -4.48 3.45
N ASP A 392 -23.72 -4.10 4.56
CA ASP A 392 -24.25 -3.03 5.40
C ASP A 392 -23.67 -1.68 4.95
N ARG A 393 -24.48 -0.92 4.21
CA ARG A 393 -24.06 0.38 3.67
C ARG A 393 -23.78 1.41 4.78
N ASN A 394 -24.43 1.29 5.94
CA ASN A 394 -24.23 2.22 7.05
C ASN A 394 -22.99 1.87 7.88
N ALA A 395 -22.58 0.60 7.86
CA ALA A 395 -21.38 0.14 8.53
C ALA A 395 -20.14 0.09 7.61
N LEU A 396 -20.27 0.55 6.36
CA LEU A 396 -19.17 0.64 5.41
C LEU A 396 -18.07 1.56 5.96
N GLN A 397 -16.90 1.00 6.24
CA GLN A 397 -15.72 1.78 6.64
C GLN A 397 -14.60 1.59 5.64
N VAL A 398 -14.04 2.71 5.18
CA VAL A 398 -12.90 2.78 4.29
C VAL A 398 -11.67 3.20 5.10
N ALA A 399 -10.72 2.29 5.27
CA ALA A 399 -9.54 2.49 6.10
C ALA A 399 -8.36 3.00 5.27
N GLY A 400 -7.66 4.00 5.80
CA GLY A 400 -6.45 4.54 5.20
C GLY A 400 -5.17 3.76 5.51
N ILE A 401 -4.05 4.23 4.95
CA ILE A 401 -2.70 3.72 5.25
C ILE A 401 -2.09 4.35 6.51
N VAL A 402 -2.62 5.47 7.00
CA VAL A 402 -2.24 6.04 8.30
C VAL A 402 -3.20 5.51 9.37
N ARG A 403 -2.64 5.02 10.48
CA ARG A 403 -3.45 4.45 11.57
C ARG A 403 -4.43 5.48 12.13
N GLY A 404 -5.69 5.07 12.29
CA GLY A 404 -6.74 5.92 12.86
C GLY A 404 -7.41 6.84 11.85
N VAL A 405 -6.91 6.91 10.61
CA VAL A 405 -7.55 7.67 9.53
C VAL A 405 -8.50 6.76 8.76
N ASN A 406 -9.78 7.11 8.78
CA ASN A 406 -10.82 6.54 7.94
C ASN A 406 -11.29 7.59 6.95
N ALA A 407 -11.70 7.15 5.75
CA ALA A 407 -12.22 8.07 4.76
C ALA A 407 -13.63 8.55 5.12
N SER A 408 -13.88 9.84 4.88
CA SER A 408 -15.21 10.40 4.79
C SER A 408 -15.93 9.80 3.59
N ILE A 409 -17.03 9.08 3.83
CA ILE A 409 -17.84 8.50 2.75
C ILE A 409 -18.70 9.62 2.15
N VAL A 410 -18.47 9.93 0.87
CA VAL A 410 -19.29 10.91 0.16
C VAL A 410 -20.67 10.34 -0.05
N ALA A 411 -21.70 11.12 0.29
CA ALA A 411 -23.09 10.69 0.18
C ALA A 411 -23.41 10.28 -1.27
N PRO A 412 -23.90 9.05 -1.50
CA PRO A 412 -24.21 8.58 -2.84
C PRO A 412 -25.39 9.38 -3.41
N ASP A 413 -25.26 9.80 -4.67
CA ASP A 413 -26.34 10.39 -5.43
C ASP A 413 -27.11 9.33 -6.25
N ALA A 414 -28.12 9.75 -7.00
CA ALA A 414 -28.88 8.83 -7.86
C ALA A 414 -28.00 8.17 -8.93
N SER A 415 -26.87 8.77 -9.29
CA SER A 415 -25.89 8.23 -10.23
C SER A 415 -24.89 7.28 -9.56
N SER A 416 -25.01 7.03 -8.26
CA SER A 416 -24.17 6.08 -7.52
C SER A 416 -24.79 4.68 -7.49
N GLU A 417 -26.11 4.58 -7.69
CA GLU A 417 -26.81 3.32 -7.93
C GLU A 417 -26.73 2.91 -9.40
N ARG A 418 -26.55 1.61 -9.64
CA ARG A 418 -26.45 1.03 -10.99
C ARG A 418 -27.49 -0.06 -11.15
N GLN A 419 -28.26 0.02 -12.23
CA GLN A 419 -29.26 -1.00 -12.52
C GLN A 419 -28.58 -2.21 -13.13
N LEU A 420 -28.71 -3.38 -12.49
CA LEU A 420 -28.15 -4.63 -12.98
C LEU A 420 -29.27 -5.62 -13.34
N ARG A 421 -29.45 -5.90 -14.63
CA ARG A 421 -30.58 -6.65 -15.17
C ARG A 421 -30.17 -8.01 -15.74
N ARG A 422 -31.15 -8.89 -15.93
CA ARG A 422 -30.94 -10.16 -16.67
C ARG A 422 -30.94 -9.88 -18.17
N SER A 423 -29.98 -10.46 -18.90
CA SER A 423 -30.04 -10.53 -20.36
C SER A 423 -30.70 -11.83 -20.81
N ASN A 424 -31.40 -11.79 -21.93
CA ASN A 424 -31.91 -12.95 -22.64
C ASN A 424 -31.05 -13.19 -23.89
N LEU A 425 -30.37 -14.33 -23.95
CA LEU A 425 -29.56 -14.75 -25.09
C LEU A 425 -30.25 -15.94 -25.76
N THR A 426 -30.45 -15.88 -27.07
CA THR A 426 -30.95 -17.00 -27.86
C THR A 426 -30.01 -17.31 -29.02
N VAL A 427 -29.97 -18.58 -29.43
CA VAL A 427 -29.18 -19.05 -30.57
C VAL A 427 -30.04 -19.97 -31.42
N GLU A 428 -30.15 -19.66 -32.71
CA GLU A 428 -30.96 -20.42 -33.66
C GLU A 428 -30.15 -20.75 -34.92
N VAL A 429 -30.39 -21.93 -35.49
CA VAL A 429 -29.80 -22.31 -36.78
C VAL A 429 -30.66 -21.70 -37.88
N LEU A 430 -30.12 -20.75 -38.64
CA LEU A 430 -30.82 -20.13 -39.77
C LEU A 430 -30.78 -21.00 -41.02
N GLN A 431 -29.61 -21.54 -41.32
CA GLN A 431 -29.35 -22.35 -42.50
C GLN A 431 -28.25 -23.35 -42.16
N GLN A 432 -28.34 -24.56 -42.73
CA GLN A 432 -27.28 -25.55 -42.65
C GLN A 432 -27.17 -26.31 -43.96
N ASN A 433 -25.96 -26.76 -44.28
CA ASN A 433 -25.66 -27.65 -45.39
C ASN A 433 -24.75 -28.81 -44.90
N GLU A 434 -24.17 -29.57 -45.82
CA GLU A 434 -23.32 -30.73 -45.51
C GLU A 434 -22.04 -30.38 -44.73
N SER A 435 -21.59 -29.12 -44.82
CA SER A 435 -20.28 -28.68 -44.33
C SER A 435 -20.36 -27.52 -43.32
N GLN A 436 -21.46 -26.77 -43.28
CA GLN A 436 -21.54 -25.53 -42.50
C GLN A 436 -22.96 -25.28 -41.99
N ALA A 437 -23.07 -24.57 -40.87
CA ALA A 437 -24.31 -23.95 -40.40
C ALA A 437 -24.11 -22.48 -40.07
N THR A 438 -25.13 -21.68 -40.38
CA THR A 438 -25.22 -20.27 -40.04
C THR A 438 -26.12 -20.13 -38.83
N LEU A 439 -25.57 -19.60 -37.74
CA LEU A 439 -26.28 -19.35 -36.49
C LEU A 439 -26.66 -17.88 -36.38
N ARG A 440 -27.91 -17.62 -35.95
CA ARG A 440 -28.38 -16.32 -35.48
C ARG A 440 -28.27 -16.30 -33.96
N ILE A 441 -27.61 -15.29 -33.44
CA ILE A 441 -27.48 -15.05 -32.01
C ILE A 441 -28.19 -13.75 -31.72
N GLU A 442 -29.12 -13.75 -30.77
CA GLU A 442 -29.90 -12.57 -30.41
C GLU A 442 -29.78 -12.31 -28.91
N LEU A 443 -29.44 -11.07 -28.55
CA LEU A 443 -29.22 -10.63 -27.17
C LEU A 443 -30.15 -9.44 -26.85
N ARG A 444 -30.98 -9.62 -25.82
CA ARG A 444 -31.98 -8.63 -25.40
C ARG A 444 -31.98 -8.40 -23.90
N ASP A 445 -32.42 -7.23 -23.49
CA ASP A 445 -32.83 -6.97 -22.12
C ASP A 445 -34.06 -7.85 -21.80
N ASN A 446 -34.00 -8.63 -20.73
CA ASN A 446 -35.07 -9.54 -20.36
C ASN A 446 -36.31 -8.84 -19.79
N GLU A 447 -36.17 -7.61 -19.28
CA GLU A 447 -37.27 -6.83 -18.72
C GLU A 447 -37.96 -5.99 -19.80
N THR A 448 -37.19 -5.27 -20.61
CA THR A 448 -37.74 -4.32 -21.60
C THR A 448 -37.89 -4.93 -23.00
N GLY A 449 -37.19 -6.03 -23.29
CA GLY A 449 -37.10 -6.60 -24.64
C GLY A 449 -36.23 -5.80 -25.61
N ALA A 450 -35.62 -4.69 -25.17
CA ALA A 450 -34.75 -3.87 -26.00
C ALA A 450 -33.48 -4.64 -26.42
N PRO A 451 -32.96 -4.41 -27.65
CA PRO A 451 -31.73 -5.04 -28.09
C PRO A 451 -30.52 -4.58 -27.27
N ILE A 452 -29.66 -5.51 -26.86
CA ILE A 452 -28.38 -5.18 -26.22
C ILE A 452 -27.32 -5.12 -27.32
N VAL A 453 -26.87 -3.90 -27.60
CA VAL A 453 -25.84 -3.61 -28.61
C VAL A 453 -24.46 -3.78 -27.99
N LEU A 454 -23.57 -4.53 -28.64
CA LEU A 454 -22.18 -4.72 -28.16
C LEU A 454 -21.17 -3.93 -28.99
N SER A 455 -21.42 -3.75 -30.28
CA SER A 455 -20.63 -2.86 -31.15
C SER A 455 -21.21 -1.44 -31.12
N ASP A 456 -20.78 -0.63 -30.15
CA ASP A 456 -21.24 0.76 -30.02
C ASP A 456 -20.03 1.71 -29.91
N PRO A 457 -19.61 2.33 -31.03
CA PRO A 457 -18.46 3.23 -31.05
C PRO A 457 -18.73 4.57 -30.35
N ASP A 458 -20.00 4.96 -30.17
CA ASP A 458 -20.40 6.23 -29.56
C ASP A 458 -20.74 6.09 -28.07
N ARG A 459 -20.53 4.90 -27.49
CA ARG A 459 -20.86 4.61 -26.09
C ARG A 459 -20.05 5.50 -25.14
N ARG A 460 -20.78 6.30 -24.36
CA ARG A 460 -20.23 7.08 -23.25
C ARG A 460 -20.37 6.27 -21.97
N TYR A 461 -19.27 6.15 -21.24
CA TYR A 461 -19.23 5.44 -19.97
C TYR A 461 -19.45 6.44 -18.83
N PRO A 462 -20.34 6.14 -17.88
CA PRO A 462 -20.64 7.02 -16.75
C PRO A 462 -19.46 7.11 -15.76
N ILE A 463 -18.54 6.14 -15.78
CA ILE A 463 -17.34 6.11 -14.93
C ILE A 463 -16.12 5.92 -15.85
N GLY A 464 -15.10 6.79 -15.72
CA GLY A 464 -13.88 6.72 -16.53
C GLY A 464 -13.00 5.51 -16.21
N GLY A 465 -12.22 5.02 -17.18
CA GLY A 465 -11.32 3.88 -17.03
C GLY A 465 -11.20 3.02 -18.30
N ASN A 466 -10.33 2.01 -18.29
CA ASN A 466 -10.25 1.03 -19.38
C ASN A 466 -11.59 0.29 -19.52
N THR A 467 -12.22 0.41 -20.68
CA THR A 467 -13.58 -0.05 -20.92
C THR A 467 -13.59 -1.55 -21.25
N ARG A 468 -14.07 -2.37 -20.30
CA ARG A 468 -14.38 -3.76 -20.60
C ARG A 468 -15.74 -3.84 -21.28
N ASN A 469 -15.76 -3.75 -22.60
CA ASN A 469 -16.98 -3.94 -23.39
C ASN A 469 -17.45 -5.39 -23.28
N GLY A 470 -18.76 -5.58 -23.14
CA GLY A 470 -19.36 -6.91 -23.21
C GLY A 470 -19.21 -7.53 -24.60
N TYR A 471 -19.14 -8.85 -24.66
CA TYR A 471 -19.01 -9.62 -25.90
C TYR A 471 -19.66 -11.00 -25.77
N ILE A 472 -19.89 -11.69 -26.88
CA ILE A 472 -20.38 -13.07 -26.88
C ILE A 472 -19.25 -13.98 -27.36
N THR A 473 -19.13 -15.17 -26.77
CA THR A 473 -18.27 -16.24 -27.28
C THR A 473 -19.10 -17.40 -27.78
N ILE A 474 -18.80 -17.90 -28.98
CA ILE A 474 -19.37 -19.11 -29.56
C ILE A 474 -18.32 -19.77 -30.45
N ALA A 475 -18.18 -21.10 -30.40
CA ALA A 475 -17.18 -21.81 -31.22
C ALA A 475 -15.74 -21.23 -31.08
N GLU A 476 -15.35 -20.82 -29.87
CA GLU A 476 -14.07 -20.13 -29.57
C GLU A 476 -13.88 -18.76 -30.25
N GLN A 477 -14.90 -18.25 -30.95
CA GLN A 477 -14.90 -16.94 -31.58
C GLN A 477 -15.60 -15.91 -30.71
N ARG A 478 -15.02 -14.71 -30.64
CA ARG A 478 -15.66 -13.53 -30.05
C ARG A 478 -16.52 -12.85 -31.10
N VAL A 479 -17.77 -12.57 -30.76
CA VAL A 479 -18.75 -11.93 -31.63
C VAL A 479 -19.47 -10.81 -30.91
N GLU A 480 -19.84 -9.78 -31.67
CA GLU A 480 -20.51 -8.58 -31.17
C GLU A 480 -21.84 -8.42 -31.91
N THR A 481 -22.87 -8.02 -31.18
CA THR A 481 -24.19 -7.75 -31.75
C THR A 481 -24.24 -6.37 -32.38
N ASN A 482 -24.93 -6.28 -33.52
CA ASN A 482 -25.22 -5.02 -34.18
C ASN A 482 -26.27 -4.17 -33.42
N ALA A 483 -26.68 -3.05 -34.00
CA ALA A 483 -27.68 -2.13 -33.42
C ALA A 483 -29.06 -2.78 -33.12
N SER A 484 -29.37 -3.92 -33.74
CA SER A 484 -30.59 -4.70 -33.47
C SER A 484 -30.40 -5.80 -32.43
N GLY A 485 -29.23 -5.89 -31.78
CA GLY A 485 -28.93 -6.93 -30.79
C GLY A 485 -28.67 -8.31 -31.40
N VAL A 486 -28.31 -8.37 -32.69
CA VAL A 486 -28.14 -9.62 -33.43
C VAL A 486 -26.71 -9.78 -33.93
N ALA A 487 -26.18 -11.00 -33.86
CA ALA A 487 -24.96 -11.44 -34.51
C ALA A 487 -25.24 -12.67 -35.38
N ILE A 488 -24.56 -12.78 -36.53
CA ILE A 488 -24.65 -13.94 -37.43
C ILE A 488 -23.27 -14.56 -37.54
N VAL A 489 -23.18 -15.88 -37.33
CA VAL A 489 -21.91 -16.61 -37.27
C VAL A 489 -22.03 -17.88 -38.10
N THR A 490 -21.02 -18.17 -38.92
CA THR A 490 -20.95 -19.43 -39.67
C THR A 490 -19.95 -20.37 -39.00
N ILE A 491 -20.37 -21.60 -38.79
CA ILE A 491 -19.59 -22.69 -38.18
C ILE A 491 -19.49 -23.88 -39.13
N ASP A 492 -18.38 -24.59 -39.07
CA ASP A 492 -17.93 -25.55 -40.09
C ASP A 492 -17.85 -27.01 -39.57
N LYS A 493 -18.10 -27.22 -38.28
CA LYS A 493 -18.09 -28.57 -37.67
C LYS A 493 -19.47 -28.91 -37.10
N PRO A 494 -20.01 -30.11 -37.34
CA PRO A 494 -21.23 -30.54 -36.66
C PRO A 494 -21.01 -30.65 -35.16
N GLY A 495 -22.02 -30.26 -34.36
CA GLY A 495 -21.89 -30.33 -32.92
C GLY A 495 -22.92 -29.52 -32.14
N ILE A 496 -22.65 -29.41 -30.85
CA ILE A 496 -23.40 -28.58 -29.90
C ILE A 496 -22.57 -27.33 -29.65
N TYR A 497 -23.16 -26.17 -29.86
CA TYR A 497 -22.53 -24.87 -29.76
C TYR A 497 -23.23 -24.05 -28.68
N THR A 498 -22.49 -23.72 -27.63
CA THR A 498 -22.97 -22.84 -26.56
C THR A 498 -22.45 -21.43 -26.80
N ALA A 499 -23.36 -20.49 -27.07
CA ALA A 499 -23.07 -19.08 -26.98
C ALA A 499 -23.09 -18.66 -25.51
N ARG A 500 -22.11 -17.86 -25.11
CA ARG A 500 -22.04 -17.24 -23.78
C ARG A 500 -21.86 -15.75 -23.92
N TYR A 501 -22.76 -14.99 -23.33
CA TYR A 501 -22.63 -13.56 -23.18
C TYR A 501 -21.76 -13.23 -21.96
N HIS A 502 -20.68 -12.50 -22.19
CA HIS A 502 -19.80 -11.92 -21.19
C HIS A 502 -20.13 -10.43 -21.07
N PRO A 503 -20.86 -10.01 -20.03
CA PRO A 503 -21.25 -8.61 -19.89
C PRO A 503 -20.06 -7.70 -19.62
N GLY A 504 -20.24 -6.40 -19.89
CA GLY A 504 -19.32 -5.37 -19.43
C GLY A 504 -19.46 -5.12 -17.92
N SER A 505 -18.54 -4.33 -17.36
CA SER A 505 -18.58 -3.98 -15.93
C SER A 505 -19.84 -3.17 -15.60
N TRP A 506 -20.55 -3.51 -14.52
CA TRP A 506 -21.75 -2.77 -14.10
C TRP A 506 -21.48 -1.32 -13.69
N LEU A 507 -20.21 -0.97 -13.49
CA LEU A 507 -19.79 0.40 -13.20
C LEU A 507 -19.72 1.26 -14.46
N GLY A 508 -19.37 0.65 -15.60
CA GLY A 508 -19.31 1.31 -16.90
C GLY A 508 -20.63 1.28 -17.67
N HIS A 509 -21.67 0.63 -17.14
CA HIS A 509 -22.93 0.43 -17.85
C HIS A 509 -24.12 0.73 -16.95
N ASP A 510 -25.11 1.45 -17.46
CA ASP A 510 -26.39 1.66 -16.79
C ASP A 510 -27.52 1.76 -17.84
N PRO A 511 -28.40 0.74 -17.98
CA PRO A 511 -28.38 -0.51 -17.22
C PRO A 511 -27.18 -1.40 -17.61
N ALA A 512 -26.68 -2.13 -16.63
CA ALA A 512 -25.75 -3.23 -16.78
C ALA A 512 -26.50 -4.58 -16.85
N TYR A 513 -25.80 -5.63 -17.27
CA TYR A 513 -26.39 -6.96 -17.44
C TYR A 513 -25.56 -8.07 -16.79
N VAL A 514 -26.22 -9.14 -16.36
CA VAL A 514 -25.54 -10.40 -15.97
C VAL A 514 -25.38 -11.33 -17.17
N SER A 515 -24.43 -12.27 -17.07
CA SER A 515 -24.15 -13.24 -18.14
C SER A 515 -25.36 -14.12 -18.47
N ALA A 516 -25.49 -14.48 -19.74
CA ALA A 516 -26.46 -15.48 -20.22
C ALA A 516 -25.79 -16.50 -21.14
N MET A 517 -26.39 -17.68 -21.24
CA MET A 517 -25.94 -18.75 -22.15
C MET A 517 -27.11 -19.32 -22.93
N ALA A 518 -26.85 -19.69 -24.18
CA ALA A 518 -27.80 -20.42 -25.00
C ALA A 518 -27.06 -21.40 -25.90
N THR A 519 -27.74 -22.49 -26.24
CA THR A 519 -27.12 -23.59 -26.97
C THR A 519 -27.92 -23.91 -28.22
N ALA A 520 -27.22 -24.04 -29.35
CA ALA A 520 -27.77 -24.58 -30.57
C ALA A 520 -27.02 -25.86 -30.95
N ARG A 521 -27.72 -26.79 -31.60
CA ARG A 521 -27.13 -28.00 -32.15
C ARG A 521 -27.40 -28.03 -33.64
N TRP A 522 -26.38 -28.39 -34.41
CA TRP A 522 -26.55 -28.64 -35.83
C TRP A 522 -25.78 -29.89 -36.24
N HIS A 523 -26.27 -30.55 -37.28
CA HIS A 523 -25.65 -31.74 -37.85
C HIS A 523 -26.08 -31.87 -39.32
N PRO A 524 -25.22 -32.33 -40.24
CA PRO A 524 -25.55 -32.56 -41.64
C PRO A 524 -26.81 -33.42 -41.81
N LEU A 525 -26.91 -34.54 -41.08
CA LEU A 525 -28.10 -35.41 -41.03
C LEU A 525 -29.32 -34.80 -40.32
N GLY A 526 -29.25 -33.54 -39.90
CA GLY A 526 -30.39 -32.81 -39.34
C GLY A 526 -31.37 -32.31 -40.41
N THR A 527 -31.01 -32.37 -41.69
CA THR A 527 -31.87 -32.02 -42.84
C THR A 527 -32.10 -33.21 -43.77
N ILE A 528 -33.21 -33.17 -44.52
CA ILE A 528 -33.54 -34.16 -45.56
C ILE A 528 -32.43 -34.23 -46.63
N ASP A 529 -31.90 -33.08 -47.04
CA ASP A 529 -30.80 -33.02 -48.02
C ASP A 529 -29.53 -33.69 -47.51
N GLY A 530 -29.19 -33.54 -46.22
CA GLY A 530 -28.04 -34.23 -45.64
C GLY A 530 -28.21 -35.75 -45.58
N TRP A 531 -29.44 -36.25 -45.44
CA TRP A 531 -29.73 -37.68 -45.59
C TRP A 531 -29.56 -38.16 -47.03
N PHE A 532 -30.00 -37.37 -48.02
CA PHE A 532 -29.79 -37.69 -49.44
C PHE A 532 -28.31 -37.71 -49.80
N ALA A 533 -27.54 -36.71 -49.35
CA ALA A 533 -26.10 -36.66 -49.53
C ALA A 533 -25.39 -37.88 -48.95
N PHE A 534 -25.74 -38.26 -47.71
CA PHE A 534 -25.21 -39.44 -47.06
C PHE A 534 -25.52 -40.74 -47.83
N ILE A 535 -26.76 -40.92 -48.27
CA ILE A 535 -27.16 -42.10 -49.07
C ILE A 535 -26.41 -42.12 -50.40
N PHE A 536 -26.24 -40.98 -51.04
CA PHE A 536 -25.51 -40.87 -52.30
C PHE A 536 -24.03 -41.19 -52.13
N GLU A 537 -23.39 -40.67 -51.10
CA GLU A 537 -21.96 -40.88 -50.81
C GLU A 537 -21.67 -42.33 -50.40
N VAL A 538 -22.49 -42.90 -49.51
CA VAL A 538 -22.43 -44.33 -49.17
C VAL A 538 -22.70 -45.20 -50.41
N GLY A 539 -23.69 -44.81 -51.22
CA GLY A 539 -24.00 -45.48 -52.48
C GLY A 539 -22.81 -45.50 -53.44
N TRP A 540 -22.09 -44.39 -53.56
CA TRP A 540 -20.90 -44.28 -54.40
C TRP A 540 -19.73 -45.11 -53.87
N GLN A 541 -19.51 -45.11 -52.54
CA GLN A 541 -18.50 -45.96 -51.89
C GLN A 541 -18.80 -47.47 -52.00
N LEU A 542 -20.07 -47.84 -52.20
CA LEU A 542 -20.47 -49.23 -52.43
C LEU A 542 -20.28 -49.68 -53.89
N ILE A 543 -20.07 -48.78 -54.85
CA ILE A 543 -19.86 -49.14 -56.27
C ILE A 543 -18.69 -50.11 -56.47
N PRO A 544 -17.49 -49.92 -55.89
CA PRO A 544 -16.40 -50.89 -56.02
C PRO A 544 -16.77 -52.28 -55.51
N PHE A 545 -17.54 -52.38 -54.43
CA PHE A 545 -18.02 -53.65 -53.88
C PHE A 545 -19.06 -54.30 -54.80
N VAL A 546 -19.98 -53.50 -55.37
CA VAL A 546 -20.96 -53.98 -56.35
C VAL A 546 -20.26 -54.44 -57.63
N VAL A 547 -19.25 -53.70 -58.12
CA VAL A 547 -18.43 -54.07 -59.29
C VAL A 547 -17.63 -55.34 -59.00
N MET A 548 -17.00 -55.45 -57.83
CA MET A 548 -16.26 -56.65 -57.42
C MET A 548 -17.18 -57.85 -57.27
N PHE A 549 -18.37 -57.68 -56.68
CA PHE A 549 -19.39 -58.71 -56.56
C PHE A 549 -19.90 -59.16 -57.94
N TYR A 550 -20.18 -58.22 -58.84
CA TYR A 550 -20.59 -58.51 -60.21
C TYR A 550 -19.49 -59.22 -61.01
N ALA A 551 -18.25 -58.73 -60.94
CA ALA A 551 -17.08 -59.34 -61.58
C ALA A 551 -16.84 -60.75 -61.03
N GLY A 552 -16.90 -60.94 -59.71
CA GLY A 552 -16.81 -62.25 -59.05
C GLY A 552 -17.91 -63.20 -59.50
N LYS A 553 -19.16 -62.74 -59.60
CA LYS A 553 -20.29 -63.54 -60.11
C LYS A 553 -20.12 -63.90 -61.59
N ARG A 554 -19.51 -63.02 -62.40
CA ARG A 554 -19.23 -63.27 -63.82
C ARG A 554 -18.04 -64.23 -64.02
N LEU A 555 -17.02 -64.15 -63.17
CA LEU A 555 -15.89 -65.10 -63.09
C LEU A 555 -16.37 -66.50 -62.68
N LEU A 556 -17.24 -66.60 -61.68
CA LEU A 556 -17.90 -67.85 -61.29
C LEU A 556 -18.77 -68.45 -62.39
N ARG A 557 -19.34 -67.62 -63.27
CA ARG A 557 -20.08 -68.07 -64.47
C ARG A 557 -19.18 -68.51 -65.62
N MET A 558 -17.94 -68.02 -65.70
CA MET A 558 -16.94 -68.48 -66.68
C MET A 558 -16.16 -69.71 -66.22
N LEU A 559 -16.08 -69.96 -64.91
CA LEU A 559 -15.41 -71.10 -64.28
C LEU A 559 -16.39 -72.13 -63.69
N GLY A 560 -17.69 -71.95 -63.92
CA GLY A 560 -18.76 -72.88 -63.51
C GLY A 560 -18.98 -73.96 -64.58
N PRO A 561 -19.14 -75.24 -64.21
CA PRO A 561 -19.10 -76.37 -65.15
C PRO A 561 -20.41 -76.51 -65.93
N GLU A 562 -20.37 -76.27 -67.24
CA GLU A 562 -21.35 -76.80 -68.20
C GLU A 562 -20.58 -77.44 -69.38
N ASP A 563 -20.35 -78.75 -69.26
CA ASP A 563 -20.45 -79.78 -70.33
C ASP A 563 -19.57 -81.00 -70.03
N ILE A 564 -20.06 -81.90 -69.17
CA ILE A 564 -19.67 -83.31 -69.19
C ILE A 564 -20.95 -84.10 -68.93
N PHE A 565 -21.83 -84.27 -69.92
CA PHE A 565 -22.72 -85.45 -70.10
C PHE A 565 -23.48 -85.35 -71.43
N GLN A 566 -22.74 -85.47 -72.55
CA GLN A 566 -23.28 -86.01 -73.80
C GLN A 566 -22.25 -86.92 -74.46
N ARG A 567 -22.32 -88.23 -74.17
CA ARG A 567 -22.18 -89.32 -75.16
C ARG A 567 -22.48 -90.68 -74.50
N ASN A 568 -23.61 -91.26 -74.92
CA ASN A 568 -24.09 -92.64 -74.71
C ASN A 568 -23.16 -93.68 -75.40
N PRO A 569 -23.24 -94.99 -75.08
CA PRO A 569 -24.43 -95.84 -75.27
C PRO A 569 -25.27 -96.09 -74.03
#